data_AF-A0A1Q4F8U4-F1
#
_entry.id   AF-A0A1Q4F8U4-F1
#
_cell.length_a   1.000
_cell.length_b   1.000
_cell.length_c   1.000
_cell.angle_alpha   90.00
_cell.angle_beta   90.00
_cell.angle_gamma   90.00
#
_symmetry.space_group_name_H-M   'P 1'
#
loop_
_entity.id
_entity.type
_entity.pdbx_description
1 polymer ?
#
loop_
_entity_poly.entity_id
_entity_poly.type
_entity_poly.pdbx_seq_one_letter_code
_entity_poly.pdbx_strand_id
1 'polypeptide(L)'
;MLAYNKCFGNKYKLAEQFNEVVRLSKRVEKPVLHLSLSLPPGEQLDRNQLIEAGQELAKEFGVADNQYLIIQHKDTDRQHIHLVANRVGYQGKAASTSNNYLKMDKLCRLLEKRYKLREVLSARRFLSKEQRLIPRQDRRKEKMKYDIGQTLKKAKNYDEFAKGMQRLGYQIIKGRGITFIDDKKMRVKGSELGYSLMTIQKLLQRNQTQELKQKDDTKNRELKIEKQSPNQQIIAANARLRRKIKETQHPPFREQSPLDELQKGIGGIISDLLKPEYPEDNAINYELLKEAHKRKKRRKPKI
;
A
#
# COMPACT_ATOMS: atom_id res chain seq x y z
N MET A 1 -23.06 -8.54 22.32
CA MET A 1 -24.07 -7.76 21.58
C MET A 1 -24.35 -6.48 22.35
N LEU A 2 -24.39 -5.33 21.68
CA LEU A 2 -24.66 -4.01 22.29
C LEU A 2 -26.14 -3.62 22.20
N ALA A 3 -26.72 -3.74 21.01
CA ALA A 3 -28.11 -3.38 20.73
C ALA A 3 -28.65 -4.20 19.56
N TYR A 4 -29.97 -4.25 19.41
CA TYR A 4 -30.68 -4.89 18.31
C TYR A 4 -31.92 -4.10 17.93
N ASN A 5 -32.45 -4.36 16.74
CA ASN A 5 -33.71 -3.78 16.26
C ASN A 5 -34.54 -4.85 15.55
N LYS A 6 -35.81 -4.99 15.93
CA LYS A 6 -36.82 -5.90 15.32
C LYS A 6 -36.37 -7.37 15.17
N CYS A 7 -35.41 -7.81 15.98
CA CYS A 7 -34.95 -9.20 16.05
C CYS A 7 -34.45 -9.51 17.46
N PHE A 8 -34.66 -10.72 17.97
CA PHE A 8 -34.27 -11.09 19.33
C PHE A 8 -34.04 -12.60 19.49
N GLY A 9 -33.43 -13.01 20.61
CA GLY A 9 -33.21 -14.42 20.95
C GLY A 9 -31.79 -14.91 20.64
N ASN A 10 -31.62 -16.22 20.62
CA ASN A 10 -30.32 -16.85 20.39
C ASN A 10 -29.91 -16.82 18.90
N LYS A 11 -28.67 -17.22 18.59
CA LYS A 11 -28.12 -17.20 17.23
C LYS A 11 -28.97 -17.94 16.19
N TYR A 12 -29.62 -19.04 16.58
CA TYR A 12 -30.47 -19.82 15.67
C TYR A 12 -31.78 -19.08 15.36
N LYS A 13 -32.45 -18.55 16.39
CA LYS A 13 -33.66 -17.72 16.22
C LYS A 13 -33.40 -16.45 15.44
N LEU A 14 -32.24 -15.81 15.64
CA LEU A 14 -31.86 -14.61 14.89
C LEU A 14 -31.65 -14.93 13.39
N ALA A 15 -30.98 -16.04 13.09
CA ALA A 15 -30.78 -16.49 11.72
C ALA A 15 -32.12 -16.83 11.04
N GLU A 16 -33.01 -17.51 11.74
CA GLU A 16 -34.37 -17.81 11.30
C GLU A 16 -35.15 -16.52 10.97
N GLN A 17 -35.25 -15.59 11.93
CA GLN A 17 -35.93 -14.30 11.75
C GLN A 17 -35.38 -13.49 10.57
N PHE A 18 -34.05 -13.47 10.38
CA PHE A 18 -33.44 -12.81 9.22
C PHE A 18 -33.90 -13.49 7.93
N ASN A 19 -33.83 -14.82 7.86
CA ASN A 19 -34.21 -15.59 6.68
C ASN A 19 -35.69 -15.42 6.32
N GLU A 20 -36.58 -15.30 7.30
CA GLU A 20 -38.00 -15.04 7.08
C GLU A 20 -38.23 -13.72 6.32
N VAL A 21 -37.60 -12.64 6.77
CA VAL A 21 -37.73 -11.32 6.12
C VAL A 21 -37.06 -11.31 4.75
N VAL A 22 -35.95 -12.05 4.57
CA VAL A 22 -35.30 -12.19 3.26
C VAL A 22 -36.25 -12.79 2.22
N ARG A 23 -37.11 -13.74 2.61
CA ARG A 23 -38.07 -14.39 1.68
C ARG A 23 -39.08 -13.42 1.08
N LEU A 24 -39.26 -12.24 1.66
CA LEU A 24 -40.08 -11.16 1.09
C LEU A 24 -39.50 -10.59 -0.21
N SER A 25 -38.25 -10.88 -0.54
CA SER A 25 -37.60 -10.41 -1.77
C SER A 25 -36.91 -11.54 -2.54
N LYS A 26 -37.48 -11.91 -3.70
CA LYS A 26 -36.92 -12.95 -4.58
C LYS A 26 -35.73 -12.48 -5.44
N ARG A 27 -35.41 -11.19 -5.43
CA ARG A 27 -34.41 -10.56 -6.34
C ARG A 27 -33.05 -10.31 -5.70
N VAL A 28 -32.92 -10.50 -4.38
CA VAL A 28 -31.77 -10.04 -3.61
C VAL A 28 -30.83 -11.20 -3.35
N GLU A 29 -29.71 -11.24 -4.07
CA GLU A 29 -28.68 -12.29 -3.91
C GLU A 29 -27.90 -12.17 -2.58
N LYS A 30 -27.68 -10.93 -2.11
CA LYS A 30 -26.90 -10.63 -0.91
C LYS A 30 -27.76 -9.92 0.12
N PRO A 31 -28.58 -10.63 0.89
CA PRO A 31 -29.58 -10.00 1.75
C PRO A 31 -28.99 -9.35 3.01
N VAL A 32 -27.81 -9.77 3.46
CA VAL A 32 -27.21 -9.25 4.68
C VAL A 32 -26.22 -8.13 4.36
N LEU A 33 -26.34 -7.02 5.08
CA LEU A 33 -25.37 -5.93 5.13
C LEU A 33 -24.52 -6.09 6.39
N HIS A 34 -23.22 -6.24 6.22
CA HIS A 34 -22.26 -6.28 7.32
C HIS A 34 -21.31 -5.09 7.20
N LEU A 35 -21.33 -4.21 8.19
CA LEU A 35 -20.44 -3.06 8.30
C LEU A 35 -19.61 -3.17 9.57
N SER A 36 -18.39 -2.65 9.53
CA SER A 36 -17.48 -2.58 10.68
C SER A 36 -17.00 -1.16 10.87
N LEU A 37 -17.08 -0.65 12.09
CA LEU A 37 -16.55 0.65 12.48
C LEU A 37 -15.51 0.44 13.57
N SER A 38 -14.28 0.90 13.32
CA SER A 38 -13.14 0.72 14.22
C SER A 38 -12.60 2.08 14.64
N LEU A 39 -12.32 2.24 15.92
CA LEU A 39 -11.74 3.47 16.44
C LEU A 39 -10.24 3.57 16.15
N PRO A 40 -9.69 4.80 16.14
CA PRO A 40 -8.25 5.01 16.12
C PRO A 40 -7.54 4.29 17.30
N PRO A 41 -6.28 3.85 17.14
CA PRO A 41 -5.55 3.15 18.21
C PRO A 41 -5.43 3.98 19.49
N GLY A 42 -5.81 3.43 20.64
CA GLY A 42 -5.74 4.12 21.93
C GLY A 42 -6.95 5.00 22.27
N GLU A 43 -7.94 5.09 21.38
CA GLU A 43 -9.21 5.78 21.66
C GLU A 43 -10.31 4.79 22.04
N GLN A 44 -11.22 5.23 22.90
CA GLN A 44 -12.36 4.47 23.37
C GLN A 44 -13.60 5.34 23.42
N LEU A 45 -14.73 4.76 23.05
CA LEU A 45 -16.06 5.29 23.29
C LEU A 45 -16.74 4.46 24.38
N ASP A 46 -17.63 5.09 25.12
CA ASP A 46 -18.49 4.39 26.06
C ASP A 46 -19.56 3.55 25.34
N ARG A 47 -20.26 2.71 26.10
CA ARG A 47 -21.26 1.79 25.56
C ARG A 47 -22.39 2.51 24.81
N ASN A 48 -22.84 3.66 25.30
CA ASN A 48 -23.96 4.40 24.70
C ASN A 48 -23.52 5.09 23.42
N GLN A 49 -22.33 5.68 23.40
CA GLN A 49 -21.72 6.26 22.19
C GLN A 49 -21.52 5.20 21.10
N LEU A 50 -21.10 3.98 21.47
CA LEU A 50 -20.98 2.86 20.51
C LEU A 50 -22.35 2.44 19.94
N ILE A 51 -23.39 2.43 20.76
CA ILE A 51 -24.76 2.13 20.30
C ILE A 51 -25.24 3.22 19.35
N GLU A 52 -25.06 4.49 19.70
CA GLU A 52 -25.43 5.64 18.86
C GLU A 52 -24.69 5.57 17.51
N ALA A 53 -23.36 5.36 17.51
CA ALA A 53 -22.58 5.19 16.30
C ALA A 53 -23.10 4.03 15.40
N GLY A 54 -23.49 2.91 16.01
CA GLY A 54 -24.12 1.79 15.32
C GLY A 54 -25.50 2.12 14.74
N GLN A 55 -26.30 2.94 15.42
CA GLN A 55 -27.59 3.41 14.94
C GLN A 55 -27.44 4.42 13.79
N GLU A 56 -26.43 5.28 13.84
CA GLU A 56 -26.11 6.20 12.73
C GLU A 56 -25.66 5.43 11.49
N LEU A 57 -24.92 4.32 11.64
CA LEU A 57 -24.67 3.39 10.53
C LEU A 57 -25.99 2.85 9.96
N ALA A 58 -26.93 2.42 10.81
CA ALA A 58 -28.20 1.88 10.33
C ALA A 58 -28.99 2.94 9.53
N LYS A 59 -29.00 4.20 9.99
CA LYS A 59 -29.65 5.32 9.28
C LYS A 59 -28.98 5.63 7.95
N GLU A 60 -27.66 5.87 7.93
CA GLU A 60 -26.92 6.25 6.72
C GLU A 60 -27.01 5.21 5.59
N PHE A 61 -27.09 3.93 5.98
CA PHE A 61 -27.20 2.82 5.05
C PHE A 61 -28.65 2.38 4.75
N GLY A 62 -29.65 3.12 5.25
CA GLY A 62 -31.05 2.90 4.91
C GLY A 62 -31.64 1.60 5.48
N VAL A 63 -31.15 1.17 6.65
CA VAL A 63 -31.57 -0.04 7.37
C VAL A 63 -32.04 0.25 8.79
N ALA A 64 -32.30 1.52 9.14
CA ALA A 64 -32.78 1.92 10.47
C ALA A 64 -34.10 1.23 10.86
N ASP A 65 -34.97 0.98 9.89
CA ASP A 65 -36.26 0.30 10.10
C ASP A 65 -36.22 -1.21 9.84
N ASN A 66 -35.05 -1.75 9.48
CA ASN A 66 -34.86 -3.17 9.21
C ASN A 66 -34.37 -3.91 10.45
N GLN A 67 -34.38 -5.24 10.40
CA GLN A 67 -33.72 -6.05 11.41
C GLN A 67 -32.23 -5.79 11.43
N TYR A 68 -31.66 -5.45 12.58
CA TYR A 68 -30.21 -5.32 12.72
C TYR A 68 -29.70 -5.63 14.13
N LEU A 69 -28.41 -5.94 14.20
CA LEU A 69 -27.65 -6.20 15.41
C LEU A 69 -26.41 -5.31 15.42
N ILE A 70 -26.12 -4.70 16.57
CA ILE A 70 -24.87 -3.98 16.84
C ILE A 70 -24.05 -4.83 17.81
N ILE A 71 -22.86 -5.23 17.40
CA ILE A 71 -22.00 -6.16 18.14
C ILE A 71 -20.62 -5.55 18.30
N GLN A 72 -20.15 -5.41 19.53
CA GLN A 72 -18.75 -5.12 19.81
C GLN A 72 -17.96 -6.44 19.88
N HIS A 73 -16.82 -6.51 19.20
CA HIS A 73 -15.84 -7.57 19.42
C HIS A 73 -14.64 -7.04 20.22
N LYS A 74 -13.89 -7.96 20.83
CA LYS A 74 -12.69 -7.70 21.65
C LYS A 74 -11.48 -8.51 21.16
N ASP A 75 -11.48 -8.91 19.90
CA ASP A 75 -10.48 -9.75 19.25
C ASP A 75 -9.28 -8.97 18.70
N THR A 76 -9.32 -7.63 18.75
CA THR A 76 -8.20 -6.77 18.35
C THR A 76 -7.96 -5.68 19.39
N ASP A 77 -6.75 -5.10 19.38
CA ASP A 77 -6.38 -3.98 20.26
C ASP A 77 -7.19 -2.70 20.02
N ARG A 78 -7.95 -2.63 18.91
CA ARG A 78 -8.80 -1.48 18.58
C ARG A 78 -10.24 -1.78 18.94
N GLN A 79 -10.86 -0.86 19.68
CA GLN A 79 -12.29 -0.93 19.93
C GLN A 79 -13.05 -0.82 18.60
N HIS A 80 -13.91 -1.78 18.31
CA HIS A 80 -14.69 -1.79 17.08
C HIS A 80 -16.04 -2.46 17.27
N ILE A 81 -16.99 -2.05 16.42
CA ILE A 81 -18.35 -2.59 16.38
C ILE A 81 -18.69 -3.06 14.97
N HIS A 82 -19.55 -4.06 14.90
CA HIS A 82 -20.16 -4.55 13.69
C HIS A 82 -21.65 -4.21 13.70
N LEU A 83 -22.14 -3.68 12.58
CA LEU A 83 -23.57 -3.65 12.26
C LEU A 83 -23.85 -4.81 11.31
N VAL A 84 -24.71 -5.73 11.73
CA VAL A 84 -25.23 -6.81 10.87
C VAL A 84 -26.72 -6.54 10.68
N ALA A 85 -27.13 -6.18 9.46
CA ALA A 85 -28.49 -5.80 9.15
C ALA A 85 -29.06 -6.61 7.99
N ASN A 86 -30.35 -6.92 8.06
CA ASN A 86 -31.08 -7.34 6.87
C ASN A 86 -31.23 -6.13 5.94
N ARG A 87 -30.82 -6.27 4.68
CA ARG A 87 -31.06 -5.25 3.67
C ARG A 87 -32.51 -5.23 3.24
N VAL A 88 -33.15 -6.39 3.22
CA VAL A 88 -34.57 -6.52 2.90
C VAL A 88 -35.35 -6.04 4.11
N GLY A 89 -36.15 -4.98 3.92
CA GLY A 89 -37.11 -4.53 4.92
C GLY A 89 -38.42 -5.33 4.84
N TYR A 90 -39.31 -5.10 5.79
CA TYR A 90 -40.64 -5.74 5.83
C TYR A 90 -41.54 -5.42 4.63
N GLN A 91 -41.18 -4.42 3.82
CA GLN A 91 -41.85 -4.09 2.55
C GLN A 91 -41.27 -4.84 1.33
N GLY A 92 -40.37 -5.82 1.55
CA GLY A 92 -39.71 -6.60 0.49
C GLY A 92 -38.69 -5.82 -0.35
N LYS A 93 -38.50 -4.52 -0.08
CA LYS A 93 -37.50 -3.66 -0.71
C LYS A 93 -36.16 -3.79 0.00
N ALA A 94 -35.08 -3.89 -0.78
CA ALA A 94 -33.73 -3.96 -0.25
C ALA A 94 -33.05 -2.58 -0.21
N ALA A 95 -32.32 -2.32 0.87
CA ALA A 95 -31.43 -1.18 0.98
C ALA A 95 -30.36 -1.20 -0.14
N SER A 96 -30.13 -0.02 -0.72
CA SER A 96 -29.15 0.18 -1.78
C SER A 96 -27.72 0.04 -1.25
N THR A 97 -26.87 -0.66 -2.00
CA THR A 97 -25.42 -0.78 -1.72
C THR A 97 -24.57 0.20 -2.51
N SER A 98 -25.22 1.11 -3.25
CA SER A 98 -24.53 2.10 -4.08
C SER A 98 -23.79 3.10 -3.20
N ASN A 99 -22.54 3.39 -3.57
CA ASN A 99 -21.67 4.37 -2.91
C ASN A 99 -21.39 4.09 -1.42
N ASN A 100 -21.54 2.84 -0.95
CA ASN A 100 -21.29 2.47 0.45
C ASN A 100 -19.93 2.95 0.98
N TYR A 101 -18.87 2.87 0.18
CA TYR A 101 -17.55 3.39 0.57
C TYR A 101 -17.53 4.90 0.81
N LEU A 102 -18.24 5.68 -0.01
CA LEU A 102 -18.32 7.13 0.14
C LEU A 102 -19.18 7.51 1.35
N LYS A 103 -20.30 6.82 1.55
CA LYS A 103 -21.15 6.99 2.74
C LYS A 103 -20.38 6.70 4.02
N MET A 104 -19.65 5.58 4.05
CA MET A 104 -18.82 5.18 5.18
C MET A 104 -17.75 6.23 5.46
N ASP A 105 -17.03 6.70 4.44
CA ASP A 105 -15.97 7.71 4.62
C ASP A 105 -16.52 9.00 5.24
N LYS A 106 -17.64 9.52 4.72
CA LYS A 106 -18.33 10.70 5.23
C LYS A 106 -18.82 10.50 6.66
N LEU A 107 -19.45 9.37 6.95
CA LEU A 107 -19.94 9.06 8.29
C LEU A 107 -18.79 8.98 9.29
N CYS A 108 -17.68 8.33 8.95
CA CYS A 108 -16.49 8.30 9.81
C CYS A 108 -15.98 9.71 10.12
N ARG A 109 -15.85 10.60 9.11
CA ARG A 109 -15.43 11.99 9.35
C ARG A 109 -16.40 12.73 10.29
N LEU A 110 -17.70 12.47 10.15
CA LEU A 110 -18.73 13.08 10.99
C LEU A 110 -18.65 12.58 12.44
N LEU A 111 -18.56 11.25 12.63
CA LEU A 111 -18.48 10.64 13.96
C LEU A 111 -17.20 11.03 14.69
N GLU A 112 -16.08 11.16 13.98
CA GLU A 112 -14.83 11.65 14.57
C GLU A 112 -14.99 13.04 15.18
N LYS A 113 -15.61 13.97 14.44
CA LYS A 113 -15.89 15.32 14.95
C LYS A 113 -16.89 15.30 16.11
N ARG A 114 -17.96 14.51 15.98
CA ARG A 114 -19.02 14.40 17.01
C ARG A 114 -18.46 13.92 18.34
N TYR A 115 -17.61 12.90 18.30
CA TYR A 115 -17.05 12.29 19.51
C TYR A 115 -15.66 12.80 19.88
N LYS A 116 -15.17 13.87 19.23
CA LYS A 116 -13.84 14.45 19.44
C LYS A 116 -12.71 13.42 19.36
N LEU A 117 -12.86 12.48 18.43
CA LEU A 117 -11.86 11.47 18.12
C LEU A 117 -10.78 12.06 17.20
N ARG A 118 -9.67 11.35 17.06
CA ARG A 118 -8.62 11.76 16.12
C ARG A 118 -9.11 11.68 14.69
N GLU A 119 -9.01 12.80 14.00
CA GLU A 119 -9.29 12.86 12.57
C GLU A 119 -8.26 12.05 11.78
N VAL A 120 -8.74 11.09 11.02
CA VAL A 120 -7.93 10.28 10.09
C VAL A 120 -7.98 10.88 8.68
N LEU A 121 -7.06 10.52 7.81
CA LEU A 121 -7.21 10.87 6.39
C LEU A 121 -8.19 9.90 5.73
N SER A 122 -9.19 10.44 5.02
CA SER A 122 -10.09 9.67 4.13
C SER A 122 -9.32 8.75 3.19
N ALA A 123 -9.91 7.66 2.70
CA ALA A 123 -9.21 6.75 1.80
C ALA A 123 -8.59 7.52 0.60
N ARG A 124 -7.39 7.13 0.14
CA ARG A 124 -6.63 7.87 -0.92
C ARG A 124 -7.49 8.27 -2.12
N ARG A 125 -8.46 7.41 -2.50
CA ARG A 125 -9.43 7.65 -3.59
C ARG A 125 -10.29 8.91 -3.40
N PHE A 126 -10.58 9.29 -2.17
CA PHE A 126 -11.46 10.42 -1.81
C PHE A 126 -10.70 11.68 -1.40
N LEU A 127 -9.36 11.61 -1.29
CA LEU A 127 -8.51 12.75 -0.96
C LEU A 127 -8.27 13.68 -2.16
N SER A 128 -7.93 14.95 -1.86
CA SER A 128 -7.40 15.91 -2.85
C SER A 128 -6.03 15.47 -3.39
N LYS A 129 -5.56 16.06 -4.50
CA LYS A 129 -4.23 15.75 -5.06
C LYS A 129 -3.11 15.97 -4.03
N GLU A 130 -3.14 17.09 -3.32
CA GLU A 130 -2.17 17.45 -2.28
C GLU A 130 -2.15 16.43 -1.14
N GLN A 131 -3.34 16.06 -0.62
CA GLN A 131 -3.44 15.07 0.46
C GLN A 131 -3.01 13.65 0.04
N ARG A 132 -3.03 13.32 -1.26
CA ARG A 132 -2.53 12.03 -1.77
C ARG A 132 -1.01 11.96 -1.77
N LEU A 133 -0.32 13.10 -1.87
CA LEU A 133 1.14 13.20 -1.85
C LEU A 133 1.71 12.98 -0.44
N ILE A 134 0.91 13.19 0.61
CA ILE A 134 1.30 12.89 1.99
C ILE A 134 1.64 11.38 2.09
N PRO A 135 2.90 11.02 2.45
CA PRO A 135 3.28 9.63 2.61
C PRO A 135 2.47 9.00 3.74
N ARG A 136 1.76 7.91 3.46
CA ARG A 136 1.16 7.08 4.51
C ARG A 136 2.20 6.08 4.95
N GLN A 137 2.71 6.25 6.18
CA GLN A 137 3.62 5.29 6.77
C GLN A 137 2.84 4.02 7.12
N ASP A 138 3.00 3.00 6.27
CA ASP A 138 2.59 1.65 6.58
C ASP A 138 3.88 0.90 6.94
N ARG A 139 4.15 0.77 8.25
CA ARG A 139 5.39 0.15 8.76
C ARG A 139 5.66 -1.22 8.15
N ARG A 140 4.61 -2.00 7.83
CA ARG A 140 4.77 -3.30 7.15
C ARG A 140 5.19 -3.14 5.70
N LYS A 141 4.55 -2.23 4.95
CA LYS A 141 4.96 -1.95 3.57
C LYS A 141 6.36 -1.33 3.52
N GLU A 142 6.73 -0.50 4.49
CA GLU A 142 8.06 0.08 4.60
C GLU A 142 9.12 -0.99 4.86
N LYS A 143 8.88 -1.90 5.81
CA LYS A 143 9.75 -3.05 6.04
C LYS A 143 9.89 -3.89 4.77
N MET A 144 8.78 -4.25 4.14
CA MET A 144 8.79 -5.03 2.89
C MET A 144 9.55 -4.31 1.77
N LYS A 145 9.39 -2.99 1.65
CA LYS A 145 10.12 -2.15 0.68
C LYS A 145 11.63 -2.16 0.97
N TYR A 146 12.01 -2.03 2.24
CA TYR A 146 13.40 -2.11 2.67
C TYR A 146 14.01 -3.48 2.33
N ASP A 147 13.32 -4.56 2.70
CA ASP A 147 13.77 -5.94 2.47
C ASP A 147 13.93 -6.27 0.98
N ILE A 148 13.00 -5.83 0.13
CA ILE A 148 13.12 -5.92 -1.33
C ILE A 148 14.36 -5.17 -1.81
N GLY A 149 14.54 -3.92 -1.35
CA GLY A 149 15.69 -3.09 -1.73
C GLY A 149 17.04 -3.73 -1.35
N GLN A 150 17.16 -4.27 -0.13
CA GLN A 150 18.38 -4.94 0.31
C GLN A 150 18.64 -6.24 -0.45
N THR A 151 17.58 -7.00 -0.75
CA THR A 151 17.71 -8.25 -1.51
C THR A 151 18.12 -7.97 -2.96
N LEU A 152 17.58 -6.93 -3.60
CA LEU A 152 17.96 -6.54 -4.96
C LEU A 152 19.40 -6.04 -5.08
N LYS A 153 19.99 -5.48 -4.02
CA LYS A 153 21.41 -5.10 -4.01
C LYS A 153 22.34 -6.32 -4.07
N LYS A 154 21.91 -7.45 -3.49
CA LYS A 154 22.72 -8.68 -3.40
C LYS A 154 22.43 -9.66 -4.52
N ALA A 155 21.20 -9.66 -5.04
CA ALA A 155 20.77 -10.62 -6.05
C ALA A 155 21.29 -10.23 -7.44
N LYS A 156 21.76 -11.25 -8.18
CA LYS A 156 22.24 -11.09 -9.55
C LYS A 156 21.19 -11.45 -10.58
N ASN A 157 20.34 -12.41 -10.25
CA ASN A 157 19.27 -12.89 -11.12
C ASN A 157 17.95 -12.96 -10.33
N TYR A 158 16.86 -13.18 -11.06
CA TYR A 158 15.54 -13.23 -10.46
C TYR A 158 15.40 -14.37 -9.44
N ASP A 159 16.05 -15.50 -9.69
CA ASP A 159 15.94 -16.68 -8.83
C ASP A 159 16.65 -16.48 -7.49
N GLU A 160 17.82 -15.83 -7.49
CA GLU A 160 18.51 -15.40 -6.28
C GLU A 160 17.70 -14.38 -5.50
N PHE A 161 17.08 -13.42 -6.19
CA PHE A 161 16.16 -12.48 -5.57
C PHE A 161 14.98 -13.21 -4.91
N ALA A 162 14.34 -14.13 -5.63
CA ALA A 162 13.21 -14.89 -5.13
C ALA A 162 13.58 -15.74 -3.91
N LYS A 163 14.72 -16.44 -3.95
CA LYS A 163 15.26 -17.21 -2.82
C LYS A 163 15.61 -16.31 -1.63
N GLY A 164 16.18 -15.14 -1.88
CA GLY A 164 16.50 -14.16 -0.83
C GLY A 164 15.25 -13.67 -0.10
N MET A 165 14.20 -13.34 -0.85
CA MET A 165 12.91 -12.95 -0.29
C MET A 165 12.23 -14.09 0.45
N GLN A 166 12.29 -15.33 -0.06
CA GLN A 166 11.79 -16.52 0.65
C GLN A 166 12.50 -16.74 1.99
N ARG A 167 13.82 -16.53 2.04
CA ARG A 167 14.60 -16.64 3.29
C ARG A 167 14.19 -15.60 4.34
N LEU A 168 13.72 -14.44 3.91
CA LEU A 168 13.17 -13.39 4.78
C LEU A 168 11.72 -13.68 5.21
N GLY A 169 11.12 -14.79 4.77
CA GLY A 169 9.76 -15.19 5.12
C GLY A 169 8.68 -14.73 4.14
N TYR A 170 9.05 -14.15 2.99
CA TYR A 170 8.11 -13.67 1.99
C TYR A 170 7.78 -14.72 0.93
N GLN A 171 6.50 -14.87 0.60
CA GLN A 171 6.08 -15.59 -0.60
C GLN A 171 5.93 -14.62 -1.78
N ILE A 172 6.39 -15.04 -2.96
CA ILE A 172 6.31 -14.24 -4.18
C ILE A 172 5.38 -14.94 -5.16
N ILE A 173 4.41 -14.19 -5.69
CA ILE A 173 3.59 -14.63 -6.82
C ILE A 173 3.97 -13.79 -8.04
N LYS A 174 4.54 -14.47 -9.05
CA LYS A 174 4.86 -13.89 -10.36
C LYS A 174 3.74 -14.20 -11.34
N GLY A 175 3.24 -13.17 -12.02
CA GLY A 175 2.29 -13.28 -13.14
C GLY A 175 2.56 -12.16 -14.12
N ARG A 176 1.52 -11.42 -14.53
CA ARG A 176 1.69 -10.15 -15.29
C ARG A 176 2.42 -9.06 -14.49
N GLY A 177 2.47 -9.20 -13.16
CA GLY A 177 3.25 -8.37 -12.27
C GLY A 177 3.87 -9.23 -11.18
N ILE A 178 4.25 -8.59 -10.07
CA ILE A 178 4.78 -9.28 -8.90
C ILE A 178 3.97 -8.92 -7.66
N THR A 179 3.63 -9.91 -6.84
CA THR A 179 2.95 -9.75 -5.55
C THR A 179 3.79 -10.38 -4.46
N PHE A 180 3.97 -9.65 -3.37
CA PHE A 180 4.67 -10.10 -2.17
C PHE A 180 3.66 -10.44 -1.08
N ILE A 181 3.88 -11.53 -0.37
CA ILE A 181 3.04 -11.99 0.74
C ILE A 181 3.90 -12.15 1.98
N ASP A 182 3.53 -11.45 3.05
CA ASP A 182 4.20 -11.52 4.35
C ASP A 182 3.82 -12.77 5.15
N ASP A 183 4.54 -13.04 6.24
CA ASP A 183 4.29 -14.13 7.21
C ASP A 183 2.83 -14.18 7.69
N LYS A 184 2.23 -12.99 7.88
CA LYS A 184 0.84 -12.77 8.30
C LYS A 184 -0.14 -12.69 7.14
N LYS A 185 0.20 -13.28 5.99
CA LYS A 185 -0.63 -13.38 4.77
C LYS A 185 -1.06 -12.05 4.16
N MET A 186 -0.39 -10.94 4.49
CA MET A 186 -0.64 -9.64 3.87
C MET A 186 -0.11 -9.65 2.43
N ARG A 187 -0.99 -9.39 1.45
CA ARG A 187 -0.63 -9.34 0.02
C ARG A 187 -0.42 -7.90 -0.44
N VAL A 188 0.73 -7.60 -1.05
CA VAL A 188 1.05 -6.28 -1.58
C VAL A 188 1.60 -6.39 -3.00
N LYS A 189 1.08 -5.58 -3.92
CA LYS A 189 1.58 -5.53 -5.31
C LYS A 189 2.92 -4.80 -5.34
N GLY A 190 3.87 -5.29 -6.14
CA GLY A 190 5.19 -4.67 -6.26
C GLY A 190 5.14 -3.21 -6.75
N SER A 191 4.21 -2.88 -7.66
CA SER A 191 4.01 -1.49 -8.10
C SER A 191 3.58 -0.55 -6.97
N GLU A 192 2.86 -1.04 -5.96
CA GLU A 192 2.52 -0.23 -4.78
C GLU A 192 3.73 0.06 -3.88
N LEU A 193 4.79 -0.75 -3.99
CA LEU A 193 6.04 -0.60 -3.25
C LEU A 193 7.12 0.15 -4.05
N GLY A 194 6.84 0.51 -5.30
CA GLY A 194 7.83 1.05 -6.24
C GLY A 194 8.75 -0.01 -6.87
N TYR A 195 8.47 -1.30 -6.64
CA TYR A 195 9.21 -2.43 -7.18
C TYR A 195 8.32 -3.25 -8.11
N SER A 196 7.91 -2.65 -9.24
CA SER A 196 7.21 -3.37 -10.30
C SER A 196 8.10 -4.52 -10.83
N LEU A 197 7.49 -5.53 -11.47
CA LEU A 197 8.25 -6.64 -12.04
C LEU A 197 9.29 -6.14 -13.06
N MET A 198 8.91 -5.18 -13.89
CA MET A 198 9.78 -4.52 -14.86
C MET A 198 10.91 -3.74 -14.17
N THR A 199 10.60 -3.03 -13.09
CA THR A 199 11.61 -2.29 -12.29
C THR A 199 12.64 -3.25 -11.71
N ILE A 200 12.19 -4.37 -11.13
CA ILE A 200 13.07 -5.41 -10.58
C ILE A 200 13.97 -6.00 -11.67
N GLN A 201 13.40 -6.36 -12.82
CA GLN A 201 14.17 -6.91 -13.94
C GLN A 201 15.23 -5.93 -14.45
N LYS A 202 14.88 -4.64 -14.61
CA LYS A 202 15.83 -3.59 -15.03
C LYS A 202 16.97 -3.44 -14.02
N LEU A 203 16.67 -3.46 -12.72
CA LEU A 203 17.69 -3.36 -11.67
C LEU A 203 18.64 -4.57 -11.70
N LEU A 204 18.10 -5.79 -11.83
CA LEU A 204 18.92 -7.01 -11.90
C LEU A 204 19.81 -7.04 -13.15
N GLN A 205 19.29 -6.63 -14.31
CA GLN A 205 20.07 -6.54 -15.55
C GLN A 205 21.23 -5.54 -15.40
N ARG A 206 20.99 -4.38 -14.79
CA ARG A 206 22.02 -3.36 -14.58
C ARG A 206 23.13 -3.84 -13.64
N ASN A 207 22.77 -4.58 -12.58
CA ASN A 207 23.75 -5.19 -11.67
C ASN A 207 24.65 -6.19 -12.42
N GLN A 208 24.09 -7.00 -13.32
CA GLN A 208 24.87 -7.92 -14.15
C GLN A 208 25.83 -7.17 -15.10
N THR A 209 25.37 -6.11 -15.79
CA THR A 209 26.22 -5.34 -16.70
C THR A 209 27.35 -4.60 -15.98
N GLN A 210 27.11 -4.08 -14.77
CA GLN A 210 28.14 -3.40 -13.98
C GLN A 210 29.23 -4.36 -13.50
N GLU A 211 28.87 -5.57 -13.07
CA GLU A 211 29.87 -6.59 -12.70
C GLU A 211 30.70 -7.05 -13.91
N LEU A 212 30.09 -7.24 -15.08
CA LEU A 212 30.81 -7.63 -16.29
C LEU A 212 31.85 -6.56 -16.68
N LYS A 213 31.44 -5.28 -16.67
CA LYS A 213 32.38 -4.16 -16.92
C LYS A 213 33.50 -4.10 -15.90
N GLN A 214 33.21 -4.30 -14.61
CA GLN A 214 34.25 -4.34 -13.57
C GLN A 214 35.21 -5.52 -13.76
N LYS A 215 34.71 -6.70 -14.13
CA LYS A 215 35.56 -7.87 -14.42
C LYS A 215 36.45 -7.65 -15.65
N ASP A 216 35.91 -7.06 -16.71
CA ASP A 216 36.67 -6.73 -17.92
C ASP A 216 37.73 -5.66 -17.65
N ASP A 217 37.41 -4.63 -16.86
CA ASP A 217 38.38 -3.60 -16.45
C ASP A 217 39.49 -4.18 -15.56
N THR A 218 39.16 -5.11 -14.67
CA THR A 218 40.13 -5.77 -13.79
C THR A 218 41.07 -6.66 -14.61
N LYS A 219 40.52 -7.48 -15.51
CA LYS A 219 41.29 -8.35 -16.41
C LYS A 219 42.18 -7.55 -17.37
N ASN A 220 41.69 -6.44 -17.90
CA ASN A 220 42.49 -5.53 -18.73
C ASN A 220 43.59 -4.80 -17.96
N ARG A 221 43.40 -4.54 -16.66
CA ARG A 221 44.44 -4.00 -15.78
C ARG A 221 45.52 -5.04 -15.49
N GLU A 222 45.14 -6.28 -15.18
CA GLU A 222 46.08 -7.39 -14.94
C GLU A 222 46.92 -7.70 -16.18
N LEU A 223 46.30 -7.78 -17.36
CA LEU A 223 47.00 -7.97 -18.64
C LEU A 223 47.96 -6.81 -19.00
N LYS A 224 47.67 -5.58 -18.53
CA LYS A 224 48.58 -4.44 -18.70
C LYS A 224 49.74 -4.46 -17.71
N ILE A 225 49.56 -5.02 -16.51
CA ILE A 225 50.61 -5.15 -15.50
C ILE A 225 51.62 -6.24 -15.92
N GLU A 226 51.15 -7.37 -16.45
CA GLU A 226 52.01 -8.45 -16.96
C GLU A 226 52.87 -8.04 -18.17
N LYS A 227 52.44 -7.05 -18.96
CA LYS A 227 53.16 -6.58 -20.15
C LYS A 227 54.17 -5.45 -19.89
N GLN A 228 54.30 -4.96 -18.66
CA GLN A 228 55.22 -3.87 -18.32
C GLN A 228 56.57 -4.42 -17.84
N SER A 229 57.68 -3.83 -18.31
CA SER A 229 59.01 -4.23 -17.86
C SER A 229 59.24 -3.88 -16.38
N PRO A 230 60.09 -4.62 -15.65
CA PRO A 230 60.31 -4.42 -14.21
C PRO A 230 60.67 -2.98 -13.84
N ASN A 231 61.39 -2.28 -14.72
CA ASN A 231 61.81 -0.90 -14.49
C ASN A 231 60.65 0.11 -14.57
N GLN A 232 59.63 -0.15 -15.41
CA GLN A 232 58.42 0.68 -15.49
C GLN A 232 57.49 0.48 -14.28
N GLN A 233 57.45 -0.73 -13.72
CA GLN A 233 56.68 -1.03 -12.51
C GLN A 233 57.24 -0.31 -11.28
N ILE A 234 58.57 -0.24 -11.14
CA ILE A 234 59.26 0.47 -10.05
C ILE A 234 59.00 1.98 -10.10
N ILE A 235 59.04 2.59 -11.29
CA ILE A 235 58.76 4.03 -11.46
C ILE A 235 57.31 4.36 -11.07
N ALA A 236 56.34 3.53 -11.49
CA ALA A 236 54.92 3.72 -11.15
C ALA A 236 54.63 3.51 -9.65
N ALA A 237 55.31 2.54 -9.01
CA ALA A 237 55.20 2.29 -7.57
C ALA A 237 55.76 3.46 -6.75
N ASN A 238 56.93 3.98 -7.14
CA ASN A 238 57.55 5.14 -6.49
C ASN A 238 56.73 6.43 -6.64
N ALA A 239 56.04 6.62 -7.77
CA ALA A 239 55.12 7.74 -7.96
C ALA A 239 53.88 7.66 -7.06
N ARG A 240 53.35 6.46 -6.81
CA ARG A 240 52.23 6.25 -5.86
C ARG A 240 52.66 6.47 -4.42
N LEU A 241 53.84 6.00 -4.04
CA LEU A 241 54.40 6.21 -2.69
C LEU A 241 54.60 7.71 -2.42
N ARG A 242 55.11 8.46 -3.40
CA ARG A 242 55.27 9.94 -3.30
C ARG A 242 53.95 10.69 -3.14
N ARG A 243 52.85 10.22 -3.77
CA ARG A 243 51.51 10.81 -3.54
C ARG A 243 50.98 10.52 -2.14
N LYS A 244 51.15 9.29 -1.65
CA LYS A 244 50.71 8.89 -0.30
C LYS A 244 51.44 9.66 0.80
N ILE A 245 52.74 9.93 0.60
CA ILE A 245 53.55 10.76 1.50
C ILE A 245 53.09 12.24 1.47
N LYS A 246 52.62 12.74 0.34
CA LYS A 246 52.04 14.10 0.21
C LYS A 246 50.67 14.22 0.88
N GLU A 247 49.87 13.15 0.88
CA GLU A 247 48.55 13.12 1.54
C GLU A 247 48.66 13.02 3.07
N THR A 248 49.72 12.42 3.61
CA THR A 248 49.95 12.31 5.07
C THR A 248 50.41 13.62 5.75
N GLN A 249 50.62 14.71 5.01
CA GLN A 249 51.08 16.00 5.56
C GLN A 249 49.97 17.04 5.82
N HIS A 250 48.69 16.65 5.78
CA HIS A 250 47.57 17.51 6.18
C HIS A 250 46.92 17.04 7.51
N PRO A 251 46.55 17.98 8.43
CA PRO A 251 46.00 17.65 9.76
C PRO A 251 44.56 17.12 9.69
N PRO A 252 44.05 16.46 10.77
CA PRO A 252 42.92 15.55 10.66
C PRO A 252 41.55 16.26 10.59
N PHE A 253 40.81 15.86 9.56
CA PHE A 253 39.37 15.62 9.45
C PHE A 253 38.44 16.17 10.54
N ARG A 254 37.55 17.09 10.12
CA ARG A 254 36.28 17.40 10.80
C ARG A 254 35.30 16.26 10.54
N GLU A 255 34.73 15.67 11.59
CA GLU A 255 33.71 14.61 11.49
C GLU A 255 32.51 15.08 10.64
N GLN A 256 32.36 14.49 9.45
CA GLN A 256 31.16 14.61 8.62
C GLN A 256 30.23 13.45 8.95
N SER A 257 28.93 13.74 9.08
CA SER A 257 27.95 12.72 9.40
C SER A 257 27.84 11.70 8.25
N PRO A 258 27.57 10.41 8.54
CA PRO A 258 27.42 9.35 7.52
C PRO A 258 26.36 9.60 6.45
N LEU A 259 25.54 10.67 6.60
CA LEU A 259 24.53 11.08 5.62
C LEU A 259 25.11 11.91 4.46
N ASP A 260 26.24 12.59 4.65
CA ASP A 260 26.85 13.45 3.61
C ASP A 260 27.67 12.65 2.59
N GLU A 261 28.30 11.53 2.99
CA GLU A 261 28.94 10.60 2.06
C GLU A 261 27.92 9.87 1.17
N LEU A 262 26.70 9.65 1.68
CA LEU A 262 25.61 9.02 0.95
C LEU A 262 25.10 9.90 -0.20
N GLN A 263 25.15 11.24 -0.05
CA GLN A 263 24.72 12.19 -1.07
C GLN A 263 25.71 12.29 -2.25
N LYS A 264 27.02 12.15 -1.99
CA LYS A 264 28.05 12.24 -3.05
C LYS A 264 28.16 10.98 -3.92
N GLY A 265 27.82 9.80 -3.40
CA GLY A 265 27.94 8.52 -4.12
C GLY A 265 26.66 8.00 -4.81
N ILE A 266 25.50 8.62 -4.57
CA ILE A 266 24.19 8.06 -4.98
C ILE A 266 23.25 9.13 -5.58
N GLY A 267 23.68 10.41 -5.65
CA GLY A 267 22.83 11.56 -5.99
C GLY A 267 22.00 11.45 -7.29
N GLY A 268 22.50 10.75 -8.32
CA GLY A 268 21.74 10.50 -9.55
C GLY A 268 20.65 9.42 -9.41
N ILE A 269 20.85 8.43 -8.53
CA ILE A 269 20.01 7.23 -8.45
C ILE A 269 18.71 7.54 -7.70
N ILE A 270 18.79 8.28 -6.59
CA ILE A 270 17.61 8.66 -5.81
C ILE A 270 16.81 9.75 -6.52
N SER A 271 17.46 10.70 -7.21
CA SER A 271 16.77 11.74 -7.98
C SER A 271 16.04 11.18 -9.21
N ASP A 272 16.60 10.19 -9.91
CA ASP A 272 15.92 9.52 -11.02
C ASP A 272 14.81 8.55 -10.57
N LEU A 273 14.91 7.96 -9.37
CA LEU A 273 13.88 7.09 -8.77
C LEU A 273 12.73 7.86 -8.11
N LEU A 274 12.91 9.14 -7.80
CA LEU A 274 11.87 10.04 -7.31
C LEU A 274 11.12 10.76 -8.43
N LYS A 275 11.56 10.62 -9.70
CA LYS A 275 10.81 11.15 -10.84
C LYS A 275 9.52 10.34 -10.99
N PRO A 276 8.33 10.98 -10.98
CA PRO A 276 7.08 10.27 -11.22
C PRO A 276 7.13 9.61 -12.60
N GLU A 277 6.65 8.36 -12.69
CA GLU A 277 6.65 7.49 -13.89
C GLU A 277 5.85 8.06 -15.09
N TYR A 278 5.23 9.24 -14.95
CA TYR A 278 4.42 9.90 -15.97
C TYR A 278 5.00 11.28 -16.28
N PRO A 279 5.31 11.59 -17.55
CA PRO A 279 5.48 12.98 -17.98
C PRO A 279 4.19 13.74 -17.64
N GLU A 280 4.30 14.95 -17.10
CA GLU A 280 3.16 15.81 -16.72
C GLU A 280 2.21 16.12 -17.90
N ASP A 281 2.61 15.80 -19.14
CA ASP A 281 1.87 16.14 -20.36
C ASP A 281 0.95 15.04 -20.94
N ASN A 282 0.82 13.87 -20.30
CA ASN A 282 -0.20 12.88 -20.70
C ASN A 282 -1.40 12.86 -19.75
N ALA A 283 -1.90 14.06 -19.42
CA ALA A 283 -3.28 14.21 -19.01
C ALA A 283 -4.17 13.76 -20.18
N ILE A 284 -4.81 12.59 -20.05
CA ILE A 284 -5.98 12.27 -20.88
C ILE A 284 -6.93 13.45 -20.73
N ASN A 285 -7.07 14.26 -21.79
CA ASN A 285 -7.84 15.49 -21.76
C ASN A 285 -9.25 15.15 -21.26
N TYR A 286 -9.62 15.72 -20.11
CA TYR A 286 -10.88 15.47 -19.42
C TYR A 286 -12.08 15.82 -20.32
N GLU A 287 -11.90 16.69 -21.31
CA GLU A 287 -12.90 17.00 -22.33
C GLU A 287 -13.18 15.83 -23.29
N LEU A 288 -12.16 15.06 -23.70
CA LEU A 288 -12.33 13.88 -24.56
C LEU A 288 -13.14 12.78 -23.86
N LEU A 289 -13.01 12.64 -22.53
CA LEU A 289 -13.81 11.74 -21.72
C LEU A 289 -15.28 12.21 -21.59
N LYS A 290 -15.51 13.52 -21.50
CA LYS A 290 -16.86 14.11 -21.51
C LYS A 290 -17.56 13.91 -22.86
N GLU A 291 -16.84 14.07 -23.98
CA GLU A 291 -17.40 13.83 -25.31
C GLU A 291 -17.74 12.36 -25.55
N ALA A 292 -16.87 11.44 -25.14
CA ALA A 292 -17.14 10.00 -25.21
C ALA A 292 -18.36 9.59 -24.37
N HIS A 293 -18.54 10.20 -23.19
CA HIS A 293 -19.74 10.00 -22.34
C HIS A 293 -21.01 10.61 -22.95
N LYS A 294 -20.94 11.79 -23.60
CA LYS A 294 -22.07 12.39 -24.34
C LYS A 294 -22.45 11.53 -25.56
N ARG A 295 -21.48 11.02 -26.32
CA ARG A 295 -21.71 10.13 -27.48
C ARG A 295 -22.34 8.79 -27.07
N LYS A 296 -21.95 8.22 -25.92
CA LYS A 296 -22.60 7.01 -25.36
C LYS A 296 -24.04 7.24 -24.89
N LYS A 297 -24.38 8.43 -24.36
CA LYS A 297 -25.77 8.77 -23.99
C LYS A 297 -26.68 8.98 -25.20
N ARG A 298 -26.14 9.49 -26.32
CA ARG A 298 -26.89 9.69 -27.57
C ARG A 298 -27.18 8.39 -28.35
N ARG A 299 -26.43 7.31 -28.10
CA ARG A 299 -26.55 6.02 -28.81
C ARG A 299 -27.43 4.98 -28.11
N LYS A 300 -28.11 5.30 -27.00
CA LYS A 300 -29.13 4.40 -26.45
C LYS A 300 -30.42 4.58 -27.26
N PRO A 301 -30.96 3.54 -27.91
CA PRO A 301 -32.28 3.63 -28.50
C PRO A 301 -33.29 3.90 -27.37
N LYS A 302 -34.22 4.83 -27.60
CA LYS A 302 -35.40 4.97 -26.74
C LYS A 302 -36.25 3.71 -26.98
N ILE A 303 -36.36 2.86 -25.97
CA ILE A 303 -37.43 1.88 -25.81
C ILE A 303 -38.38 2.48 -24.79
#